data_AF-A0A917F4T4-F1
#
_entry.id   AF-A0A917F4T4-F1
#
_cell.length_a   1.000
_cell.length_b   1.000
_cell.length_c   1.000
_cell.angle_alpha   90.00
_cell.angle_beta   90.00
_cell.angle_gamma   90.00
#
_symmetry.space_group_name_H-M   'P 1'
#
loop_
_entity.id
_entity.type
_entity.pdbx_description
1 polymer ?
#
loop_
_entity_poly.entity_id
_entity_poly.type
_entity_poly.pdbx_seq_one_letter_code
_entity_poly.pdbx_strand_id
1 'polypeptide(L)'
;MTSTTASPASARRRNGRHPGPPLAAPVLVSAAAWLVGAVVLPLAVAGSTMPDPTADPRSVAGSLTATASSAAWTAALLVLSGTMLVAAGALLSSRLVYLAPNAPGPLLAGHGAASAGVLLSLSGALTWATSVDAVREDTDVVVAVHAVAFVAGGACVVVALGVATLGLAVTTLFVARTPRALSLVGVALAVADLLAFLVVAVHQLAPLLLVCRVLSLVWLAVVCLLLPRDRGPRGTR
;
A
#
# COMPACT_ATOMS: atom_id res chain seq x y z
N MET A 1 -38.64 -45.94 -27.49
CA MET A 1 -38.39 -44.51 -27.18
C MET A 1 -37.77 -44.43 -25.79
N THR A 2 -36.45 -44.41 -25.70
CA THR A 2 -35.69 -44.32 -24.44
C THR A 2 -35.08 -42.93 -24.33
N SER A 3 -35.75 -42.06 -23.59
CA SER A 3 -35.28 -40.71 -23.30
C SER A 3 -34.11 -40.78 -22.31
N THR A 4 -32.90 -40.50 -22.79
CA THR A 4 -31.70 -40.39 -21.96
C THR A 4 -31.76 -39.07 -21.19
N THR A 5 -32.04 -39.14 -19.89
CA THR A 5 -31.92 -38.00 -18.97
C THR A 5 -30.44 -37.70 -18.72
N ALA A 6 -29.95 -36.61 -19.31
CA ALA A 6 -28.61 -36.10 -19.05
C ALA A 6 -28.47 -35.75 -17.56
N SER A 7 -27.54 -36.41 -16.87
CA SER A 7 -27.26 -36.19 -15.45
C SER A 7 -26.81 -34.74 -15.17
N PRO A 8 -27.42 -34.02 -14.20
CA PRO A 8 -27.08 -32.64 -13.86
C PRO A 8 -25.69 -32.48 -13.21
N ALA A 9 -24.98 -33.58 -12.94
CA ALA A 9 -23.66 -33.56 -12.30
C ALA A 9 -22.54 -32.96 -13.17
N SER A 10 -22.73 -32.86 -14.48
CA SER A 10 -21.71 -32.35 -15.42
C SER A 10 -21.67 -30.82 -15.54
N ALA A 11 -22.71 -30.10 -15.10
CA ALA A 11 -22.78 -28.65 -15.18
C ALA A 11 -22.04 -27.93 -14.03
N ARG A 12 -21.82 -28.61 -12.89
CA ARG A 12 -21.21 -28.01 -11.68
C ARG A 12 -19.68 -27.99 -11.67
N ARG A 13 -19.02 -28.54 -12.70
CA ARG A 13 -17.55 -28.63 -12.80
C ARG A 13 -16.88 -27.47 -13.54
N ARG A 14 -17.62 -26.42 -13.93
CA ARG A 14 -17.14 -25.45 -14.92
C ARG A 14 -16.51 -24.15 -14.44
N ASN A 15 -16.41 -23.82 -13.13
CA ASN A 15 -15.75 -22.57 -12.71
C ASN A 15 -14.89 -22.75 -11.45
N GLY A 16 -13.65 -23.22 -11.62
CA GLY A 16 -12.58 -23.17 -10.60
C GLY A 16 -11.86 -21.81 -10.51
N ARG A 17 -12.47 -20.77 -11.07
CA ARG A 17 -11.93 -19.42 -11.26
C ARG A 17 -12.50 -18.52 -10.19
N HIS A 18 -11.65 -17.88 -9.39
CA HIS A 18 -12.10 -16.92 -8.38
C HIS A 18 -12.75 -15.72 -9.09
N PRO A 19 -14.06 -15.47 -8.88
CA PRO A 19 -14.74 -14.33 -9.49
C PRO A 19 -14.30 -13.05 -8.78
N GLY A 20 -13.80 -12.08 -9.54
CA GLY A 20 -13.44 -10.78 -8.99
C GLY A 20 -12.69 -9.86 -9.95
N PRO A 21 -12.67 -8.55 -9.65
CA PRO A 21 -11.97 -7.55 -10.43
C PRO A 21 -10.45 -7.83 -10.50
N PRO A 22 -9.72 -7.20 -11.44
CA PRO A 22 -8.27 -7.31 -11.50
C PRO A 22 -7.60 -6.85 -10.20
N LEU A 23 -6.88 -7.75 -9.52
CA LEU A 23 -6.18 -7.48 -8.27
C LEU A 23 -5.15 -6.35 -8.37
N ALA A 24 -4.48 -6.25 -9.52
CA ALA A 24 -3.43 -5.26 -9.71
C ALA A 24 -3.98 -3.83 -9.86
N ALA A 25 -5.22 -3.66 -10.34
CA ALA A 25 -5.79 -2.34 -10.59
C ALA A 25 -5.79 -1.41 -9.36
N PRO A 26 -6.33 -1.80 -8.19
CA PRO A 26 -6.32 -0.92 -7.02
C PRO A 26 -4.90 -0.66 -6.49
N VAL A 27 -3.98 -1.62 -6.59
CA VAL A 27 -2.57 -1.42 -6.19
C VAL A 27 -1.90 -0.39 -7.10
N LEU A 28 -2.10 -0.49 -8.42
CA LEU A 28 -1.54 0.44 -9.39
C LEU A 28 -2.12 1.85 -9.25
N VAL A 29 -3.43 1.97 -9.05
CA VAL A 29 -4.07 3.27 -8.79
C VAL A 29 -3.54 3.86 -7.48
N SER A 30 -3.42 3.05 -6.43
CA SER A 30 -2.85 3.49 -5.16
C SER A 30 -1.41 4.00 -5.32
N ALA A 31 -0.56 3.24 -6.02
CA ALA A 31 0.83 3.61 -6.26
C ALA A 31 0.95 4.89 -7.11
N ALA A 32 0.16 5.01 -8.18
CA ALA A 32 0.14 6.19 -9.02
C ALA A 32 -0.34 7.44 -8.27
N ALA A 33 -1.44 7.32 -7.52
CA ALA A 33 -1.97 8.43 -6.72
C ALA A 33 -0.96 8.90 -5.66
N TRP A 34 -0.29 7.98 -4.97
CA TRP A 34 0.76 8.33 -4.02
C TRP A 34 1.97 8.99 -4.70
N LEU A 35 2.45 8.44 -5.82
CA LEU A 35 3.60 9.00 -6.53
C LEU A 35 3.30 10.42 -7.02
N VAL A 36 2.11 10.64 -7.58
CA VAL A 36 1.70 11.97 -8.04
C VAL A 36 1.54 12.93 -6.87
N GLY A 37 0.83 12.53 -5.82
CA GLY A 37 0.53 13.40 -4.68
C GLY A 37 1.75 13.73 -3.82
N ALA A 38 2.56 12.73 -3.48
CA ALA A 38 3.66 12.88 -2.52
C ALA A 38 5.00 13.31 -3.16
N VAL A 39 5.17 13.08 -4.47
CA VAL A 39 6.45 13.32 -5.15
C VAL A 39 6.30 14.32 -6.29
N VAL A 40 5.49 14.00 -7.31
CA VAL A 40 5.44 14.79 -8.56
C VAL A 40 4.89 16.19 -8.31
N LEU A 41 3.77 16.31 -7.60
CA LEU A 41 3.09 17.59 -7.40
C LEU A 41 3.91 18.57 -6.53
N PRO A 42 4.46 18.17 -5.36
CA PRO A 42 5.32 19.04 -4.57
C PRO A 42 6.58 19.47 -5.33
N LEU A 43 7.23 18.55 -6.05
CA LEU A 43 8.41 18.89 -6.87
C LEU A 43 8.07 19.90 -7.97
N ALA A 44 6.92 19.76 -8.62
CA ALA A 44 6.50 20.66 -9.69
C ALA A 44 6.16 22.07 -9.19
N VAL A 45 5.65 22.21 -7.96
CA VAL A 45 5.18 23.49 -7.39
C VAL A 45 6.26 24.19 -6.59
N ALA A 46 6.99 23.46 -5.74
CA ALA A 46 7.94 24.02 -4.78
C ALA A 46 9.41 23.71 -5.13
N GLY A 47 9.69 22.86 -6.13
CA GLY A 47 11.04 22.43 -6.48
C GLY A 47 11.68 21.44 -5.50
N SER A 48 10.98 21.08 -4.42
CA SER A 48 11.42 20.11 -3.41
C SER A 48 10.29 19.17 -3.01
N THR A 49 10.64 17.99 -2.51
CA THR A 49 9.67 17.12 -1.83
C THR A 49 9.28 17.70 -0.47
N MET A 50 8.32 17.03 0.20
CA MET A 50 7.89 17.30 1.56
C MET A 50 9.08 17.59 2.49
N PRO A 51 9.11 18.73 3.21
CA PRO A 51 10.25 19.12 4.04
C PRO A 51 10.40 18.18 5.24
N ASP A 52 11.66 17.95 5.64
CA ASP A 52 12.00 17.19 6.84
C ASP A 52 11.34 17.87 8.06
N PRO A 53 10.52 17.15 8.85
CA PRO A 53 9.84 17.73 10.02
C PRO A 53 10.79 18.18 11.12
N THR A 54 12.06 17.77 11.09
CA THR A 54 13.09 18.17 12.09
C THR A 54 13.94 19.36 11.65
N ALA A 55 13.70 19.90 10.46
CA ALA A 55 14.34 21.13 10.01
C ALA A 55 13.89 22.35 10.84
N ASP A 56 14.53 23.50 10.62
CA ASP A 56 14.17 24.75 11.30
C ASP A 56 12.66 25.05 11.13
N PRO A 57 11.87 25.23 12.20
CA PRO A 57 10.41 25.36 12.11
C PRO A 57 9.94 26.48 11.16
N ARG A 58 10.69 27.59 11.10
CA ARG A 58 10.39 28.69 10.17
C ARG A 58 10.61 28.30 8.72
N SER A 59 11.65 27.51 8.43
CA SER A 59 11.89 26.96 7.10
C SER A 59 10.77 26.01 6.66
N VAL A 60 10.30 25.14 7.57
CA VAL A 60 9.19 24.22 7.33
C VAL A 60 7.90 24.99 7.04
N ALA A 61 7.54 25.96 7.88
CA ALA A 61 6.37 26.81 7.66
C ALA A 61 6.45 27.62 6.36
N GLY A 62 7.64 28.12 5.99
CA GLY A 62 7.89 28.76 4.70
C GLY A 62 7.68 27.83 3.51
N SER A 63 8.14 26.59 3.58
CA SER A 63 7.90 25.59 2.53
C SER A 63 6.42 25.18 2.44
N LEU A 64 5.72 25.09 3.57
CA LEU A 64 4.30 24.74 3.60
C LEU A 64 3.40 25.88 3.08
N THR A 65 3.76 27.13 3.35
CA THR A 65 3.08 28.29 2.74
C THR A 65 3.31 28.34 1.23
N ALA A 66 4.53 28.06 0.75
CA ALA A 66 4.83 27.97 -0.68
C ALA A 66 4.04 26.85 -1.40
N THR A 67 3.74 25.77 -0.69
CA THR A 67 3.06 24.58 -1.25
C THR A 67 1.54 24.61 -1.02
N ALA A 68 1.01 25.66 -0.37
CA ALA A 68 -0.38 25.78 0.07
C ALA A 68 -1.42 25.50 -1.02
N SER A 69 -1.20 26.03 -2.23
CA SER A 69 -2.10 25.89 -3.38
C SER A 69 -2.25 24.43 -3.86
N SER A 70 -1.24 23.60 -3.59
CA SER A 70 -1.19 22.19 -3.98
C SER A 70 -1.48 21.21 -2.83
N ALA A 71 -1.54 21.71 -1.59
CA ALA A 71 -1.76 20.90 -0.40
C ALA A 71 -3.10 20.16 -0.44
N ALA A 72 -4.17 20.79 -0.93
CA ALA A 72 -5.48 20.15 -1.07
C ALA A 72 -5.48 18.99 -2.08
N TRP A 73 -4.79 19.16 -3.22
CA TRP A 73 -4.64 18.10 -4.22
C TRP A 73 -3.75 16.96 -3.71
N THR A 74 -2.67 17.29 -3.03
CA THR A 74 -1.81 16.31 -2.35
C THR A 74 -2.61 15.47 -1.36
N ALA A 75 -3.38 16.13 -0.49
CA ALA A 75 -4.26 15.46 0.46
C ALA A 75 -5.28 14.54 -0.20
N ALA A 76 -5.98 15.02 -1.24
CA ALA A 76 -6.96 14.22 -1.97
C ALA A 76 -6.32 12.96 -2.61
N LEU A 77 -5.13 13.10 -3.19
CA LEU A 77 -4.39 11.99 -3.79
C LEU A 77 -3.89 10.97 -2.75
N LEU A 78 -3.48 11.43 -1.56
CA LEU A 78 -3.09 10.54 -0.46
C LEU A 78 -4.30 9.75 0.07
N VAL A 79 -5.47 10.39 0.22
CA VAL A 79 -6.71 9.70 0.62
C VAL A 79 -7.17 8.71 -0.45
N LEU A 80 -7.10 9.10 -1.74
CA LEU A 80 -7.40 8.18 -2.84
C LEU A 80 -6.45 6.97 -2.85
N SER A 81 -5.16 7.23 -2.64
CA SER A 81 -4.16 6.16 -2.54
C SER A 81 -4.46 5.22 -1.38
N GLY A 82 -4.78 5.77 -0.21
CA GLY A 82 -5.10 5.00 0.99
C GLY A 82 -6.34 4.13 0.84
N THR A 83 -7.44 4.71 0.33
CA THR A 83 -8.70 3.98 0.09
C THR A 83 -8.53 2.85 -0.93
N MET A 84 -7.77 3.07 -2.00
CA MET A 84 -7.46 2.01 -2.98
C MET A 84 -6.59 0.91 -2.39
N LEU A 85 -5.70 1.23 -1.44
CA LEU A 85 -4.89 0.23 -0.76
C LEU A 85 -5.72 -0.64 0.20
N VAL A 86 -6.70 -0.06 0.90
CA VAL A 86 -7.68 -0.83 1.69
C VAL A 86 -8.46 -1.80 0.79
N ALA A 87 -8.94 -1.32 -0.36
CA ALA A 87 -9.64 -2.17 -1.33
C ALA A 87 -8.74 -3.28 -1.88
N ALA A 88 -7.48 -2.98 -2.19
CA ALA A 88 -6.50 -3.97 -2.61
C ALA A 88 -6.28 -5.05 -1.53
N GLY A 89 -6.16 -4.66 -0.26
CA GLY A 89 -6.03 -5.57 0.87
C GLY A 89 -7.20 -6.54 1.01
N ALA A 90 -8.43 -6.05 0.88
CA ALA A 90 -9.64 -6.86 0.93
C ALA A 90 -9.69 -7.89 -0.21
N LEU A 91 -9.41 -7.45 -1.44
CA LEU A 91 -9.40 -8.33 -2.62
C LEU A 91 -8.27 -9.37 -2.55
N LEU A 92 -7.08 -8.95 -2.10
CA LEU A 92 -5.92 -9.82 -1.94
C LEU A 92 -6.18 -10.89 -0.88
N SER A 93 -6.68 -10.50 0.30
CA SER A 93 -7.04 -11.42 1.37
C SER A 93 -8.08 -12.44 0.89
N SER A 94 -9.15 -12.00 0.21
CA SER A 94 -10.15 -12.90 -0.37
C SER A 94 -9.54 -13.92 -1.33
N ARG A 95 -8.65 -13.48 -2.25
CA ARG A 95 -7.99 -14.41 -3.18
C ARG A 95 -7.01 -15.34 -2.46
N LEU A 96 -6.27 -14.85 -1.47
CA LEU A 96 -5.31 -15.66 -0.73
C LEU A 96 -5.99 -16.70 0.17
N VAL A 97 -7.09 -16.37 0.84
CA VAL A 97 -7.92 -17.36 1.55
C VAL A 97 -8.46 -18.39 0.57
N TYR A 98 -8.85 -17.95 -0.63
CA TYR A 98 -9.19 -18.87 -1.71
C TYR A 98 -7.98 -19.67 -2.24
N LEU A 99 -6.72 -19.30 -2.05
CA LEU A 99 -5.60 -20.13 -2.52
C LEU A 99 -5.04 -21.03 -1.41
N ALA A 100 -4.99 -20.53 -0.18
CA ALA A 100 -4.45 -21.20 1.01
C ALA A 100 -5.33 -20.90 2.24
N PRO A 101 -6.46 -21.63 2.41
CA PRO A 101 -7.42 -21.34 3.48
C PRO A 101 -6.88 -21.56 4.90
N ASN A 102 -5.85 -22.40 5.06
CA ASN A 102 -5.25 -22.72 6.37
C ASN A 102 -3.96 -21.93 6.65
N ALA A 103 -3.57 -20.99 5.78
CA ALA A 103 -2.38 -20.18 5.99
C ALA A 103 -2.74 -18.89 6.76
N PRO A 104 -1.85 -18.39 7.64
CA PRO A 104 -2.08 -17.13 8.37
C PRO A 104 -1.83 -15.89 7.49
N GLY A 105 -1.05 -16.01 6.42
CA GLY A 105 -0.64 -14.85 5.62
C GLY A 105 -1.75 -14.07 4.88
N PRO A 106 -2.94 -14.62 4.53
CA PRO A 106 -4.04 -13.81 4.00
C PRO A 106 -4.50 -12.73 4.99
N LEU A 107 -4.56 -13.07 6.29
CA LEU A 107 -4.93 -12.12 7.34
C LEU A 107 -3.87 -11.04 7.52
N LEU A 108 -2.59 -11.42 7.53
CA LEU A 108 -1.47 -10.47 7.60
C LEU A 108 -1.44 -9.53 6.39
N ALA A 109 -1.58 -10.09 5.17
CA ALA A 109 -1.60 -9.31 3.94
C ALA A 109 -2.76 -8.29 3.93
N GLY A 110 -3.96 -8.72 4.31
CA GLY A 110 -5.14 -7.87 4.38
C GLY A 110 -5.02 -6.77 5.43
N HIS A 111 -4.63 -7.11 6.67
CA HIS A 111 -4.49 -6.12 7.74
C HIS A 111 -3.35 -5.13 7.49
N GLY A 112 -2.22 -5.60 6.94
CA GLY A 112 -1.11 -4.71 6.56
C GLY A 112 -1.54 -3.68 5.51
N ALA A 113 -2.21 -4.13 4.43
CA ALA A 113 -2.70 -3.21 3.41
C ALA A 113 -3.80 -2.26 3.93
N ALA A 114 -4.70 -2.76 4.78
CA ALA A 114 -5.75 -1.94 5.38
C ALA A 114 -5.18 -0.87 6.32
N SER A 115 -4.27 -1.25 7.22
CA SER A 115 -3.60 -0.31 8.14
C SER A 115 -2.78 0.73 7.38
N ALA A 116 -2.02 0.31 6.36
CA ALA A 116 -1.29 1.20 5.46
C ALA A 116 -2.24 2.21 4.79
N GLY A 117 -3.41 1.75 4.31
CA GLY A 117 -4.39 2.61 3.65
C GLY A 117 -5.07 3.60 4.60
N VAL A 118 -5.37 3.20 5.83
CA VAL A 118 -5.93 4.07 6.88
C VAL A 118 -4.93 5.12 7.30
N LEU A 119 -3.68 4.73 7.56
CA LEU A 119 -2.60 5.65 7.93
C LEU A 119 -2.29 6.66 6.83
N LEU A 120 -2.34 6.22 5.56
CA LEU A 120 -2.15 7.11 4.41
C LEU A 120 -3.30 8.09 4.24
N SER A 121 -4.54 7.64 4.46
CA SER A 121 -5.72 8.52 4.47
C SER A 121 -5.66 9.55 5.60
N LEU A 122 -5.22 9.12 6.80
CA LEU A 122 -5.00 10.01 7.94
C LEU A 122 -3.92 11.06 7.63
N SER A 123 -2.79 10.65 7.03
CA SER A 123 -1.75 11.57 6.57
C SER A 123 -2.31 12.57 5.55
N GLY A 124 -3.12 12.13 4.59
CA GLY A 124 -3.82 13.03 3.66
C GLY A 124 -4.72 14.04 4.36
N ALA A 125 -5.52 13.61 5.35
CA ALA A 125 -6.38 14.51 6.12
C ALA A 125 -5.57 15.55 6.92
N LEU A 126 -4.43 15.17 7.50
CA LEU A 126 -3.53 16.08 8.21
C LEU A 126 -2.85 17.07 7.24
N THR A 127 -2.43 16.62 6.06
CA THR A 127 -1.90 17.49 5.00
C THR A 127 -2.97 18.47 4.48
N TRP A 128 -4.25 18.08 4.48
CA TRP A 128 -5.33 19.03 4.21
C TRP A 128 -5.48 20.04 5.35
N ALA A 129 -5.31 19.65 6.61
CA ALA A 129 -5.39 20.58 7.74
C ALA A 129 -4.33 21.71 7.65
N THR A 130 -3.13 21.43 7.14
CA THR A 130 -2.10 22.47 6.88
C THR A 130 -2.49 23.42 5.72
N SER A 131 -3.56 23.09 4.98
CA SER A 131 -4.12 23.97 3.94
C SER A 131 -5.03 25.07 4.50
N VAL A 132 -5.55 24.89 5.73
CA VAL A 132 -6.50 25.79 6.39
C VAL A 132 -5.78 26.99 6.99
N ASP A 133 -6.24 28.20 6.71
CA ASP A 133 -5.57 29.44 7.13
C ASP A 133 -5.44 29.55 8.66
N ALA A 134 -6.49 29.21 9.41
CA ALA A 134 -6.47 29.21 10.87
C ALA A 134 -5.42 28.27 11.48
N VAL A 135 -5.06 27.19 10.78
CA VAL A 135 -3.95 26.32 11.18
C VAL A 135 -2.64 26.96 10.73
N ARG A 136 -2.57 27.43 9.49
CA ARG A 136 -1.37 27.99 8.84
C ARG A 136 -0.76 29.19 9.57
N GLU A 137 -1.60 30.04 10.16
CA GLU A 137 -1.18 31.26 10.85
C GLU A 137 -0.35 30.98 12.10
N ASP A 138 -0.53 29.82 12.74
CA ASP A 138 0.25 29.39 13.90
C ASP A 138 1.38 28.43 13.48
N THR A 139 2.61 28.94 13.51
CA THR A 139 3.80 28.19 13.08
C THR A 139 3.99 26.90 13.87
N ASP A 140 3.77 26.91 15.18
CA ASP A 140 4.02 25.75 16.03
C ASP A 140 2.99 24.66 15.75
N VAL A 141 1.72 25.05 15.54
CA VAL A 141 0.63 24.12 15.20
C VAL A 141 0.86 23.49 13.82
N VAL A 142 1.22 24.27 12.81
CA VAL A 142 1.49 23.76 11.45
C VAL A 142 2.61 22.72 11.46
N VAL A 143 3.71 23.03 12.15
CA VAL A 143 4.88 22.14 12.21
C VAL A 143 4.52 20.87 12.96
N ALA A 144 3.77 20.96 14.05
CA ALA A 144 3.29 19.79 14.78
C ALA A 144 2.37 18.90 13.93
N VAL A 145 1.38 19.49 13.23
CA VAL A 145 0.47 18.76 12.34
C VAL A 145 1.24 18.10 11.20
N HIS A 146 2.20 18.81 10.60
CA HIS A 146 3.07 18.29 9.54
C HIS A 146 3.92 17.11 10.03
N ALA A 147 4.50 17.20 11.23
CA ALA A 147 5.28 16.11 11.82
C ALA A 147 4.42 14.85 12.03
N VAL A 148 3.19 15.00 12.52
CA VAL A 148 2.25 13.86 12.66
C VAL A 148 1.87 13.31 11.28
N ALA A 149 1.63 14.16 10.28
CA ALA A 149 1.35 13.74 8.91
C ALA A 149 2.51 12.94 8.31
N PHE A 150 3.75 13.35 8.57
CA PHE A 150 4.97 12.68 8.14
C PHE A 150 5.13 11.30 8.82
N VAL A 151 4.95 11.21 10.13
CA VAL A 151 5.07 9.91 10.84
C VAL A 151 3.98 8.94 10.40
N ALA A 152 2.72 9.42 10.35
CA ALA A 152 1.59 8.63 9.92
C ALA A 152 1.76 8.15 8.47
N GLY A 153 2.10 9.05 7.55
CA GLY A 153 2.19 8.75 6.11
C GLY A 153 3.51 8.13 5.67
N GLY A 154 4.60 8.34 6.39
CA GLY A 154 5.93 7.85 6.10
C GLY A 154 6.22 6.54 6.81
N ALA A 155 6.75 6.63 8.04
CA ALA A 155 7.26 5.48 8.80
C ALA A 155 6.18 4.42 9.07
N CYS A 156 5.00 4.83 9.55
CA CYS A 156 3.95 3.89 9.92
C CYS A 156 3.36 3.16 8.70
N VAL A 157 3.20 3.83 7.55
CA VAL A 157 2.74 3.16 6.33
C VAL A 157 3.78 2.16 5.81
N VAL A 158 5.08 2.49 5.86
CA VAL A 158 6.13 1.57 5.42
C VAL A 158 6.10 0.29 6.25
N VAL A 159 5.97 0.38 7.57
CA VAL A 159 5.80 -0.79 8.45
C VAL A 159 4.56 -1.61 8.07
N ALA A 160 3.42 -0.95 7.87
CA ALA A 160 2.17 -1.61 7.51
C ALA A 160 2.25 -2.30 6.13
N LEU A 161 2.93 -1.67 5.16
CA LEU A 161 3.26 -2.28 3.87
C LEU A 161 4.19 -3.47 4.04
N GLY A 162 5.20 -3.39 4.91
CA GLY A 162 6.08 -4.52 5.24
C GLY A 162 5.31 -5.73 5.76
N VAL A 163 4.34 -5.50 6.66
CA VAL A 163 3.43 -6.56 7.14
C VAL A 163 2.59 -7.14 5.99
N ALA A 164 2.09 -6.28 5.09
CA ALA A 164 1.30 -6.72 3.94
C ALA A 164 2.12 -7.61 2.99
N THR A 165 3.32 -7.12 2.64
CA THR A 165 4.32 -7.79 1.81
C THR A 165 4.74 -9.11 2.43
N LEU A 166 4.98 -9.16 3.75
CA LEU A 166 5.35 -10.38 4.46
C LEU A 166 4.24 -11.43 4.40
N GLY A 167 2.99 -11.04 4.68
CA GLY A 167 1.84 -11.94 4.61
C GLY A 167 1.67 -12.56 3.22
N LEU A 168 1.87 -11.75 2.17
CA LEU A 168 1.81 -12.20 0.78
C LEU A 168 3.01 -13.08 0.41
N ALA A 169 4.22 -12.72 0.82
CA ALA A 169 5.44 -13.47 0.54
C ALA A 169 5.42 -14.85 1.20
N VAL A 170 4.98 -14.94 2.46
CA VAL A 170 4.86 -16.19 3.20
C VAL A 170 3.79 -17.09 2.57
N THR A 171 2.61 -16.56 2.21
CA THR A 171 1.56 -17.37 1.58
C THR A 171 1.95 -17.88 0.20
N THR A 172 2.59 -17.05 -0.61
CA THR A 172 3.06 -17.46 -1.95
C THR A 172 4.13 -18.56 -1.87
N LEU A 173 4.95 -18.57 -0.82
CA LEU A 173 5.91 -19.64 -0.56
C LEU A 173 5.22 -20.99 -0.31
N PHE A 174 4.09 -21.00 0.41
CA PHE A 174 3.31 -22.22 0.69
C PHE A 174 2.49 -22.70 -0.52
N VAL A 175 1.97 -21.79 -1.34
CA VAL A 175 1.10 -22.14 -2.47
C VAL A 175 1.89 -22.74 -3.65
N ALA A 176 3.23 -22.63 -3.66
CA ALA A 176 4.15 -23.22 -4.65
C ALA A 176 3.85 -22.92 -6.13
N ARG A 177 2.98 -21.95 -6.42
CA ARG A 177 2.56 -21.55 -7.78
C ARG A 177 3.31 -20.31 -8.29
N THR A 178 4.20 -19.76 -7.48
CA THR A 178 5.02 -18.58 -7.77
C THR A 178 6.50 -18.94 -7.61
N PRO A 179 7.41 -18.32 -8.40
CA PRO A 179 8.83 -18.60 -8.29
C PRO A 179 9.34 -18.26 -6.89
N ARG A 180 10.03 -19.20 -6.24
CA ARG A 180 10.54 -19.04 -4.86
C ARG A 180 11.39 -17.79 -4.66
N ALA A 181 12.15 -17.41 -5.69
CA ALA A 181 12.95 -16.19 -5.69
C ALA A 181 12.09 -14.93 -5.45
N LEU A 182 10.90 -14.86 -6.07
CA LEU A 182 10.00 -13.71 -5.91
C LEU A 182 9.46 -13.61 -4.47
N SER A 183 9.12 -14.75 -3.87
CA SER A 183 8.70 -14.80 -2.46
C SER A 183 9.84 -14.39 -1.52
N LEU A 184 11.08 -14.84 -1.78
CA LEU A 184 12.24 -14.43 -0.98
C LEU A 184 12.53 -12.93 -1.09
N VAL A 185 12.42 -12.36 -2.29
CA VAL A 185 12.51 -10.90 -2.49
C VAL A 185 11.45 -10.18 -1.66
N GLY A 186 10.22 -10.67 -1.63
CA GLY A 186 9.15 -10.10 -0.79
C GLY A 186 9.47 -10.15 0.70
N VAL A 187 10.02 -11.26 1.20
CA VAL A 187 10.46 -11.36 2.60
C VAL A 187 11.58 -10.36 2.88
N ALA A 188 12.57 -10.23 1.99
CA ALA A 188 13.65 -9.27 2.14
C ALA A 188 13.15 -7.82 2.16
N LEU A 189 12.21 -7.47 1.27
CA LEU A 189 11.56 -6.16 1.24
C LEU A 189 10.77 -5.89 2.51
N ALA A 190 10.01 -6.87 3.00
CA ALA A 190 9.27 -6.72 4.26
C ALA A 190 10.18 -6.47 5.46
N VAL A 191 11.34 -7.14 5.53
CA VAL A 191 12.34 -6.89 6.56
C VAL A 191 12.94 -5.49 6.40
N ALA A 192 13.24 -5.08 5.16
CA ALA A 192 13.73 -3.73 4.88
C ALA A 192 12.72 -2.64 5.29
N ASP A 193 11.43 -2.86 5.02
CA ASP A 193 10.33 -1.98 5.44
C ASP A 193 10.26 -1.84 6.97
N LEU A 194 10.40 -2.95 7.70
CA LEU A 194 10.44 -2.93 9.17
C LEU A 194 11.68 -2.20 9.71
N LEU A 195 12.85 -2.40 9.07
CA LEU A 195 14.08 -1.69 9.43
C LEU A 195 13.99 -0.20 9.09
N ALA A 196 13.27 0.18 8.03
CA ALA A 196 13.07 1.57 7.64
C ALA A 196 12.27 2.37 8.69
N PHE A 197 11.50 1.70 9.57
CA PHE A 197 10.87 2.34 10.72
C PHE A 197 11.87 3.02 11.66
N LEU A 198 13.13 2.57 11.66
CA LEU A 198 14.19 3.15 12.47
C LEU A 198 14.46 4.63 12.14
N VAL A 199 13.91 5.15 11.04
CA VAL A 199 13.91 6.58 10.71
C VAL A 199 13.38 7.46 11.85
N VAL A 200 12.45 6.96 12.66
CA VAL A 200 11.88 7.69 13.81
C VAL A 200 12.98 7.99 14.85
N ALA A 201 13.97 7.11 14.97
CA ALA A 201 15.14 7.33 15.82
C ALA A 201 16.29 8.02 15.06
N VAL A 202 16.43 7.75 13.76
CA VAL A 202 17.56 8.19 12.94
C VAL A 202 17.07 8.81 11.63
N HIS A 203 16.82 10.11 11.65
CA HIS A 203 16.25 10.88 10.53
C HIS A 203 17.07 10.82 9.23
N GLN A 204 18.38 10.51 9.31
CA GLN A 204 19.24 10.31 8.15
C GLN A 204 18.77 9.15 7.25
N LEU A 205 17.92 8.24 7.75
CA LEU A 205 17.30 7.16 6.97
C LEU A 205 16.03 7.61 6.20
N ALA A 206 15.64 8.89 6.24
CA ALA A 206 14.45 9.37 5.51
C ALA A 206 14.42 9.00 4.02
N PRO A 207 15.54 9.02 3.26
CA PRO A 207 15.54 8.57 1.87
C PRO A 207 15.17 7.09 1.70
N LEU A 208 15.47 6.26 2.71
CA LEU A 208 15.17 4.83 2.70
C LEU A 208 13.66 4.57 2.68
N LEU A 209 12.85 5.41 3.33
CA LEU A 209 11.39 5.28 3.33
C LEU A 209 10.83 5.30 1.91
N LEU A 210 11.34 6.22 1.07
CA LEU A 210 10.88 6.35 -0.32
C LEU A 210 11.24 5.10 -1.12
N VAL A 211 12.49 4.64 -0.98
CA VAL A 211 13.01 3.47 -1.69
C VAL A 211 12.22 2.21 -1.31
N CYS A 212 12.08 1.94 -0.01
CA CYS A 212 11.29 0.85 0.54
C CYS A 212 9.85 0.86 0.03
N ARG A 213 9.18 2.03 0.10
CA ARG A 213 7.79 2.14 -0.35
C ARG A 213 7.61 1.85 -1.83
N VAL A 214 8.46 2.41 -2.68
CA VAL A 214 8.39 2.20 -4.13
C VAL A 214 8.64 0.73 -4.46
N LEU A 215 9.69 0.14 -3.88
CA LEU A 215 10.02 -1.28 -4.09
C LEU A 215 8.87 -2.20 -3.65
N SER A 216 8.28 -1.96 -2.48
CA SER A 216 7.17 -2.76 -1.96
C SER A 216 5.90 -2.61 -2.80
N LEU A 217 5.56 -1.39 -3.26
CA LEU A 217 4.42 -1.18 -4.16
C LEU A 217 4.62 -1.85 -5.53
N VAL A 218 5.83 -1.74 -6.11
CA VAL A 218 6.17 -2.41 -7.37
C VAL A 218 6.10 -3.93 -7.21
N TRP A 219 6.67 -4.46 -6.13
CA TRP A 219 6.62 -5.90 -5.85
C TRP A 219 5.19 -6.39 -5.66
N LEU A 220 4.36 -5.67 -4.88
CA LEU A 220 2.94 -5.99 -4.70
C LEU A 220 2.19 -6.01 -6.03
N ALA A 221 2.42 -5.02 -6.90
CA ALA A 221 1.80 -4.96 -8.22
C ALA A 221 2.20 -6.16 -9.09
N VAL A 222 3.50 -6.51 -9.13
CA VAL A 222 4.02 -7.67 -9.87
C VAL A 222 3.40 -8.97 -9.35
N VAL A 223 3.35 -9.16 -8.04
CA VAL A 223 2.77 -10.38 -7.44
C VAL A 223 1.27 -10.46 -7.70
N CYS A 224 0.53 -9.35 -7.62
CA CYS A 224 -0.90 -9.29 -7.96
C CYS A 224 -1.19 -9.63 -9.43
N LEU A 225 -0.27 -9.29 -10.35
CA LEU A 225 -0.37 -9.66 -11.77
C LEU A 225 -0.09 -11.16 -11.99
N LEU A 226 0.87 -11.72 -11.24
CA LEU A 226 1.27 -13.12 -11.35
C LEU A 226 0.34 -14.08 -10.60
N LEU A 227 -0.46 -13.60 -9.64
CA LEU A 227 -1.31 -14.45 -8.81
C LEU A 227 -2.38 -15.17 -9.65
N PRO A 228 -2.37 -16.52 -9.69
CA PRO A 228 -3.35 -17.28 -10.46
C PRO A 228 -4.78 -17.03 -9.99
N ARG A 229 -5.72 -16.97 -10.95
CA ARG A 229 -7.16 -16.94 -10.66
C ARG A 229 -7.77 -18.31 -10.44
N ASP A 230 -7.06 -19.36 -10.84
CA ASP A 230 -7.58 -20.72 -10.91
C ASP A 230 -6.91 -21.64 -9.87
N ARG A 231 -7.71 -22.36 -9.08
CA ARG A 231 -7.24 -23.53 -8.34
C ARG A 231 -7.07 -24.68 -9.35
N GLY A 232 -5.93 -24.72 -10.04
CA GLY A 232 -5.58 -25.88 -10.89
C GLY A 232 -5.68 -27.20 -10.11
N PRO A 233 -6.07 -28.32 -10.75
CA PRO A 233 -6.28 -29.60 -10.08
C PRO A 233 -5.03 -29.98 -9.29
N ARG A 234 -5.23 -30.47 -8.05
CA ARG A 234 -4.13 -30.98 -7.22
C ARG A 234 -3.45 -32.09 -8.02
N GLY A 235 -2.29 -31.81 -8.59
CA GLY A 235 -1.44 -32.83 -9.17
C GLY A 235 -0.99 -33.73 -8.03
N THR A 236 -1.45 -34.98 -8.04
CA THR A 236 -0.88 -36.06 -7.24
C THR A 236 0.61 -36.13 -7.58
N ARG A 237 1.44 -35.71 -6.63
CA ARG A 237 2.85 -36.10 -6.55
C ARG A 237 3.01 -36.89 -5.26
#